data_AF-A0A352BDH6-F1
#
_entry.id   AF-A0A352BDH6-F1
#
_cell.length_a   1.000
_cell.length_b   1.000
_cell.length_c   1.000
_cell.angle_alpha   90.00
_cell.angle_beta   90.00
_cell.angle_gamma   90.00
#
_symmetry.space_group_name_H-M   'P 1'
#
loop_
_entity.id
_entity.type
_entity.pdbx_description
1 polymer ?
#
loop_
_entity_poly.entity_id
_entity_poly.type
_entity_poly.pdbx_seq_one_letter_code
_entity_poly.pdbx_strand_id
1 'polypeptide(L)'
;MNKKIGMIGSVINVITVLLFAIFLPADFKFGYFFVCILLSLSFIMMIAGLENECTEDNKVAGKIALILAGVYSTLIMIVYFTQCTSVLNDNLSKEAL
;
A
#
# COMPACT_ATOMS: atom_id res chain seq x y z
N MET A 1 -17.40 4.79 11.06
CA MET A 1 -16.10 4.14 11.31
C MET A 1 -15.37 4.85 12.46
N ASN A 2 -14.56 4.15 13.26
CA ASN A 2 -13.78 4.80 14.32
C ASN A 2 -12.69 5.67 13.67
N LYS A 3 -12.67 6.98 13.93
CA LYS A 3 -11.68 7.93 13.36
C LYS A 3 -10.24 7.46 13.54
N LYS A 4 -9.99 6.67 14.59
CA LYS A 4 -8.70 6.02 14.86
C LYS A 4 -8.21 5.14 13.70
N ILE A 5 -9.08 4.46 12.96
CA ILE A 5 -8.69 3.56 11.86
C ILE A 5 -8.10 4.37 10.69
N GLY A 6 -8.75 5.46 10.30
CA GLY A 6 -8.25 6.36 9.24
C GLY A 6 -6.91 7.00 9.64
N MET A 7 -6.80 7.43 10.91
CA MET A 7 -5.57 7.99 11.45
C MET A 7 -4.42 6.98 11.46
N ILE A 8 -4.66 5.74 11.91
CA ILE A 8 -3.68 4.66 11.87
C ILE A 8 -3.25 4.39 10.44
N GLY A 9 -4.21 4.29 9.50
CA GLY A 9 -3.92 4.13 8.08
C GLY A 9 -3.01 5.23 7.54
N SER A 10 -3.30 6.49 7.87
CA SER A 10 -2.46 7.63 7.46
C SER A 10 -1.05 7.57 8.04
N VAL A 11 -0.88 7.20 9.31
CA VAL A 11 0.43 7.08 9.95
C VAL A 11 1.25 5.97 9.30
N ILE A 12 0.64 4.80 9.07
CA ILE A 12 1.28 3.68 8.38
C ILE A 12 1.66 4.10 6.95
N ASN A 13 0.82 4.87 6.25
CA ASN A 13 1.11 5.36 4.91
C ASN A 13 2.36 6.26 4.88
N VAL A 14 2.51 7.16 5.85
CA VAL A 14 3.72 7.99 5.97
C VAL A 14 4.96 7.14 6.26
N ILE A 15 4.86 6.22 7.22
CA ILE A 15 5.99 5.33 7.59
C ILE A 15 6.43 4.48 6.39
N THR A 16 5.48 3.91 5.65
CA THR A 16 5.78 3.07 4.48
C THR A 16 6.39 3.88 3.34
N VAL A 17 5.95 5.11 3.08
CA VAL A 17 6.61 6.01 2.11
C VAL A 17 8.07 6.29 2.51
N LEU A 18 8.33 6.55 3.80
CA LEU A 18 9.69 6.78 4.29
C LEU A 18 10.56 5.54 4.16
N LEU A 19 10.05 4.36 4.52
CA LEU A 19 10.76 3.10 4.35
C LEU A 19 11.06 2.81 2.89
N PHE A 20 10.12 3.07 1.98
CA PHE A 20 10.34 2.94 0.54
C PHE A 20 11.49 3.84 0.07
N ALA A 21 11.50 5.11 0.50
CA ALA A 21 12.55 6.06 0.15
C ALA A 21 13.94 5.67 0.71
N ILE A 22 14.00 4.91 1.81
CA ILE A 22 15.25 4.38 2.38
C ILE A 22 15.69 3.10 1.66
N PHE A 23 14.77 2.20 1.33
CA PHE A 23 15.09 0.92 0.68
C PHE A 23 15.49 1.07 -0.78
N LEU A 24 14.95 2.08 -1.47
CA LEU A 24 15.28 2.35 -2.87
C LEU A 24 16.80 2.60 -3.10
N PRO A 25 17.48 3.54 -2.40
CA PRO A 25 18.91 3.75 -2.56
C PRO A 25 19.78 2.61 -2.00
N ALA A 26 19.24 1.77 -1.11
CA ALA A 26 19.93 0.61 -0.57
C ALA A 26 19.93 -0.62 -1.50
N ASP A 27 19.28 -0.53 -2.68
CA ASP A 27 19.05 -1.64 -3.64
C ASP A 27 18.42 -2.89 -2.98
N PHE A 28 17.66 -2.70 -1.90
CA PHE A 28 17.02 -3.81 -1.20
C PHE A 28 15.69 -4.18 -1.86
N LYS A 29 15.78 -4.93 -2.97
CA LYS A 29 14.66 -5.28 -3.87
C LYS A 29 13.42 -5.79 -3.16
N PHE A 30 13.59 -6.83 -2.35
CA PHE A 30 12.48 -7.40 -1.59
C PHE A 30 11.85 -6.37 -0.63
N GLY A 31 12.67 -5.54 0.02
CA GLY A 31 12.20 -4.53 0.97
C GLY A 31 11.29 -3.49 0.34
N TYR A 32 11.74 -2.81 -0.73
CA TYR A 32 10.92 -1.77 -1.33
C TYR A 32 9.67 -2.33 -2.04
N PHE A 33 9.70 -3.56 -2.56
CA PHE A 33 8.49 -4.24 -3.06
C PHE A 33 7.49 -4.56 -1.95
N PHE A 34 7.96 -5.13 -0.84
CA PHE A 34 7.10 -5.48 0.29
C PHE A 34 6.45 -4.24 0.93
N VAL A 35 7.22 -3.16 1.06
CA VAL A 35 6.71 -1.90 1.60
C VAL A 35 5.62 -1.30 0.70
N CYS A 36 5.71 -1.43 -0.62
CA CYS A 36 4.64 -0.97 -1.53
C CYS A 36 3.30 -1.70 -1.31
N ILE A 37 3.33 -2.99 -0.94
CA ILE A 37 2.12 -3.74 -0.59
C ILE A 37 1.50 -3.18 0.71
N LEU A 38 2.32 -2.92 1.73
CA LEU A 38 1.86 -2.31 2.98
C LEU A 38 1.31 -0.90 2.77
N LEU A 39 1.98 -0.12 1.91
CA LEU A 39 1.55 1.22 1.52
C LEU A 39 0.14 1.17 0.90
N SER A 40 -0.10 0.24 -0.03
CA SER A 40 -1.40 0.11 -0.70
C SER A 40 -2.54 -0.28 0.26
N LEU A 41 -2.26 -1.11 1.27
CA LEU A 41 -3.21 -1.47 2.33
C LEU A 41 -3.52 -0.27 3.23
N SER A 42 -2.49 0.46 3.65
CA SER A 42 -2.62 1.64 4.50
C SER A 42 -3.38 2.77 3.81
N PHE A 43 -3.20 2.90 2.50
CA PHE A 43 -3.93 3.85 1.67
C PHE A 43 -5.44 3.58 1.68
N ILE A 44 -5.89 2.32 1.55
CA ILE A 44 -7.32 1.99 1.66
C ILE A 44 -7.87 2.40 3.04
N MET A 45 -7.16 2.07 4.12
CA MET A 45 -7.58 2.43 5.48
C MET A 45 -7.72 3.95 5.66
N MET A 46 -6.77 4.71 5.10
CA MET A 46 -6.80 6.17 5.11
C MET A 46 -8.01 6.71 4.32
N ILE A 47 -8.22 6.25 3.08
CA ILE A 47 -9.33 6.71 2.23
C ILE A 47 -10.69 6.32 2.83
N ALA A 48 -10.84 5.13 3.41
CA ALA A 48 -12.05 4.76 4.14
C ALA A 48 -12.30 5.72 5.32
N GLY A 49 -11.24 6.20 5.97
CA GLY A 49 -11.28 7.22 7.01
C GLY A 49 -11.87 8.52 6.52
N LEU A 50 -11.34 9.01 5.40
CA LEU A 50 -11.76 10.27 4.78
C LEU A 50 -13.19 10.18 4.21
N GLU A 51 -13.57 9.07 3.57
CA GLU A 51 -14.95 8.85 3.09
C GLU A 51 -15.98 8.96 4.22
N ASN A 52 -15.62 8.47 5.41
CA ASN A 52 -16.47 8.53 6.59
C ASN A 52 -16.59 9.97 7.15
N GLU A 53 -15.68 10.87 6.83
CA GLU A 53 -15.72 12.28 7.23
C GLU A 53 -16.38 13.20 6.20
N CYS A 54 -16.70 12.71 4.99
CA CYS A 54 -17.40 13.47 3.97
C CYS A 54 -18.81 13.90 4.44
N THR A 55 -19.18 15.14 4.14
CA THR A 55 -20.55 15.65 4.26
C THR A 55 -21.47 14.97 3.24
N GLU A 56 -22.79 15.03 3.46
CA GLU A 56 -23.78 14.43 2.55
C GLU A 56 -23.59 14.85 1.09
N ASP A 57 -23.32 16.14 0.85
CA ASP A 57 -23.07 16.69 -0.50
C ASP A 57 -21.87 16.04 -1.21
N ASN A 58 -20.87 15.58 -0.44
CA ASN A 58 -19.63 14.98 -0.95
C ASN A 58 -19.59 13.46 -0.79
N LYS A 59 -20.66 12.83 -0.28
CA LYS A 59 -20.66 11.41 0.08
C LYS A 59 -20.44 10.50 -1.14
N VAL A 60 -21.02 10.88 -2.27
CA VAL A 60 -20.84 10.15 -3.55
C VAL A 60 -19.39 10.20 -4.00
N ALA A 61 -18.75 11.38 -3.95
CA ALA A 61 -17.34 11.53 -4.30
C ALA A 61 -16.44 10.70 -3.38
N GLY A 62 -16.71 10.70 -2.07
CA GLY A 62 -15.99 9.86 -1.10
C GLY A 62 -16.10 8.36 -1.40
N LYS A 63 -17.29 7.88 -1.76
CA LYS A 63 -17.49 6.48 -2.16
C LYS A 63 -16.74 6.12 -3.43
N ILE A 64 -16.74 6.99 -4.44
CA ILE A 64 -15.97 6.80 -5.67
C ILE A 64 -14.46 6.72 -5.35
N ALA A 65 -13.96 7.63 -4.50
CA ALA A 65 -12.57 7.61 -4.07
C ALA A 65 -12.19 6.28 -3.39
N LEU A 66 -13.05 5.74 -2.52
CA LEU A 66 -12.84 4.45 -1.87
C LEU A 66 -12.81 3.28 -2.85
N ILE A 67 -13.70 3.27 -3.84
CA ILE A 67 -13.71 2.24 -4.90
C ILE A 67 -12.42 2.31 -5.72
N LEU A 68 -12.03 3.51 -6.16
CA LEU A 68 -10.80 3.72 -6.93
C LEU A 68 -9.55 3.34 -6.11
N ALA A 69 -9.52 3.65 -4.82
CA ALA A 69 -8.46 3.23 -3.92
C ALA A 69 -8.38 1.71 -3.79
N GLY A 70 -9.53 1.03 -3.75
CA GLY A 70 -9.62 -0.43 -3.80
C GLY A 70 -9.01 -1.01 -5.07
N VAL A 71 -9.46 -0.52 -6.24
CA VAL A 71 -8.94 -0.96 -7.56
C VAL A 71 -7.42 -0.73 -7.66
N TYR A 72 -6.97 0.48 -7.29
CA TYR A 72 -5.55 0.83 -7.27
C TYR A 72 -4.76 -0.13 -6.38
N SER A 73 -5.24 -0.38 -5.16
CA SER A 73 -4.54 -1.25 -4.22
C SER A 73 -4.46 -2.70 -4.70
N THR A 74 -5.51 -3.22 -5.33
CA THR A 74 -5.49 -4.56 -5.94
C THR A 74 -4.43 -4.66 -7.04
N LEU A 75 -4.35 -3.68 -7.94
CA LEU A 75 -3.34 -3.67 -9.01
C LEU A 75 -1.92 -3.64 -8.44
N ILE A 76 -1.69 -2.78 -7.44
CA ILE A 76 -0.41 -2.66 -6.75
C ILE A 76 -0.03 -3.96 -6.06
N MET A 77 -0.97 -4.60 -5.35
CA MET A 77 -0.72 -5.91 -4.71
C MET A 77 -0.29 -6.96 -5.71
N ILE A 78 -0.99 -7.11 -6.84
CA ILE A 78 -0.65 -8.10 -7.87
C ILE A 78 0.79 -7.87 -8.35
N VAL A 79 1.10 -6.63 -8.74
CA VAL A 79 2.41 -6.27 -9.32
C VAL A 79 3.55 -6.48 -8.32
N TYR A 80 3.41 -6.02 -7.08
CA TYR A 80 4.49 -6.13 -6.10
C TYR A 80 4.58 -7.50 -5.46
N PHE A 81 3.48 -8.25 -5.34
CA PHE A 81 3.51 -9.64 -4.92
C PHE A 81 4.30 -10.48 -5.94
N THR A 82 4.01 -10.34 -7.23
CA THR A 82 4.77 -11.03 -8.28
C THR A 82 6.25 -10.68 -8.21
N GLN A 83 6.61 -9.39 -8.03
CA GLN A 83 8.00 -8.98 -7.91
C GLN A 83 8.69 -9.55 -6.66
N CYS A 84 8.03 -9.61 -5.51
CA CYS A 84 8.55 -10.28 -4.32
C CYS A 84 8.84 -11.77 -4.58
N THR A 85 7.92 -12.47 -5.23
CA THR A 85 8.10 -13.89 -5.59
C THR A 85 9.24 -14.09 -6.58
N SER A 86 9.37 -13.22 -7.59
CA SER A 86 10.48 -13.27 -8.54
C SER A 86 11.83 -13.11 -7.84
N VAL A 87 11.96 -12.13 -6.94
CA VAL A 87 13.21 -11.95 -6.16
C VAL A 87 13.52 -13.16 -5.30
N LEU A 88 12.52 -13.74 -4.63
CA LEU A 88 12.71 -14.93 -3.80
C LEU A 88 13.16 -16.12 -4.66
N ASN A 89 12.53 -16.33 -5.81
CA ASN A 89 12.85 -17.43 -6.71
C ASN A 89 14.24 -17.29 -7.35
N ASP A 90 14.64 -16.08 -7.71
CA ASP A 90 15.99 -15.80 -8.22
C ASP A 90 17.07 -16.11 -7.18
N ASN A 91 16.82 -15.81 -5.90
CA ASN A 91 17.76 -16.13 -4.83
C ASN A 91 17.88 -17.65 -4.64
N LEU A 92 16.76 -18.38 -4.61
CA LEU A 92 16.75 -19.84 -4.51
C LEU A 92 17.50 -20.50 -5.68
N SER A 93 17.32 -20.00 -6.91
CA SER A 93 18.02 -20.52 -8.09
C SER A 93 19.53 -20.32 -8.03
N LYS A 94 20.01 -19.26 -7.37
CA LYS A 94 21.45 -19.00 -7.18
C LYS A 94 22.06 -19.87 -6.08
N GLU A 95 21.31 -20.23 -5.06
CA GLU A 95 21.76 -21.13 -3.99
C GLU A 95 21.87 -22.59 -4.46
N ALA A 96 21.15 -22.96 -5.53
CA ALA A 96 21.15 -24.30 -6.10
C ALA A 96 22.28 -24.55 -7.13
N LEU A 97 23.08 -23.55 -7.49
CA LEU A 97 24.11 -23.60 -8.53
C LEU A 97 25.51 -23.35 -7.94
#